data_AF-A0A7S2BBE5-F1
#
_entry.id   AF-A0A7S2BBE5-F1
#
_cell.length_a   1.000
_cell.length_b   1.000
_cell.length_c   1.000
_cell.angle_alpha   90.00
_cell.angle_beta   90.00
_cell.angle_gamma   90.00
#
_symmetry.space_group_name_H-M   'P 1'
#
loop_
_entity.id
_entity.type
_entity.pdbx_description
1 polymer ?
#
loop_
_entity_poly.entity_id
_entity_poly.type
_entity_poly.pdbx_seq_one_letter_code
_entity_poly.pdbx_strand_id
1 'polypeptide(L)'
;VTSDRIAGGDGRLGVLWDFGSLHQHPPGGERTPQETKLFKAALASLGSFYAHTHTVVFMLTRHPEGYPARYALATEANTTPYPQRGWCFAESSLAMLCKSYNMVLDLGNFTGSHSLHHQIVEECTISGSGGRQPPQLPHTFSEALQEKRFTNGKDDR
;
A
#
# COMPACT_ATOMS: atom_id res chain seq x y z
N VAL A 1 -22.14 -21.84 14.80
CA VAL A 1 -21.04 -20.95 15.22
C VAL A 1 -21.04 -19.77 14.27
N THR A 2 -21.80 -18.75 14.64
CA THR A 2 -22.04 -17.55 13.85
C THR A 2 -20.79 -16.68 13.84
N SER A 3 -20.40 -16.25 12.63
CA SER A 3 -19.31 -15.32 12.37
C SER A 3 -19.55 -14.01 13.13
N ASP A 4 -18.75 -13.78 14.17
CA ASP A 4 -18.67 -12.50 14.85
C ASP A 4 -18.11 -11.47 13.88
N ARG A 5 -19.03 -10.65 13.36
CA ARG A 5 -18.69 -9.39 12.72
C ARG A 5 -17.91 -8.56 13.71
N ILE A 6 -16.64 -8.29 13.44
CA ILE A 6 -15.98 -7.11 13.99
C ILE A 6 -16.58 -5.89 13.29
N ALA A 7 -17.77 -5.54 13.74
CA ALA A 7 -18.43 -4.26 13.57
C ALA A 7 -19.07 -3.91 14.92
N GLY A 8 -18.29 -4.08 16.00
CA GLY A 8 -18.61 -3.56 17.32
C GLY A 8 -17.84 -2.26 17.54
N GLY A 9 -18.50 -1.11 17.32
CA GLY A 9 -17.91 0.20 17.57
C GLY A 9 -18.55 1.28 16.69
N ASP A 10 -19.61 1.90 17.18
CA ASP A 10 -20.17 3.22 16.81
C ASP A 10 -20.33 3.58 15.31
N GLY A 11 -20.14 2.65 14.37
CA GLY A 11 -20.06 2.95 12.94
C GLY A 11 -18.85 3.80 12.52
N ARG A 12 -17.81 3.89 13.36
CA ARG A 12 -16.63 4.73 13.07
C ARG A 12 -15.63 4.00 12.21
N LEU A 13 -15.20 4.62 11.11
CA LEU A 13 -14.16 4.11 10.22
C LEU A 13 -12.89 4.93 10.37
N GLY A 14 -11.77 4.26 10.54
CA GLY A 14 -10.43 4.85 10.46
C GLY A 14 -9.82 4.57 9.09
N VAL A 15 -9.26 5.61 8.46
CA VAL A 15 -8.54 5.48 7.18
C VAL A 15 -7.12 5.98 7.40
N LEU A 16 -6.15 5.12 7.06
CA LEU A 16 -4.74 5.49 6.99
C LEU A 16 -4.35 5.56 5.51
N TRP A 17 -3.96 6.75 5.07
CA TRP A 17 -3.41 6.93 3.73
C TRP A 17 -1.89 7.01 3.85
N ASP A 18 -1.18 5.91 3.59
CA ASP A 18 0.24 5.76 3.91
C ASP A 18 1.11 6.99 3.59
N PHE A 19 1.42 7.23 2.31
CA PHE A 19 2.32 8.32 1.90
C PHE A 19 1.89 9.70 2.43
N GLY A 20 0.59 9.95 2.45
CA GLY A 20 -0.01 11.22 2.89
C GLY A 20 -0.14 11.37 4.41
N SER A 21 0.00 10.28 5.17
CA SER A 21 -0.05 10.28 6.64
C SER A 21 1.32 10.46 7.27
N LEU A 22 2.39 10.45 6.47
CA LEU A 22 3.77 10.63 6.90
C LEU A 22 4.30 11.98 6.38
N HIS A 23 5.11 12.68 7.20
CA HIS A 23 5.82 13.87 6.72
C HIS A 23 6.78 13.47 5.58
N GLN A 24 6.59 14.11 4.43
CA GLN A 24 7.43 13.97 3.24
C GLN A 24 8.45 15.10 3.17
N HIS A 25 9.52 14.90 2.40
CA HIS A 25 10.44 15.98 2.07
C HIS A 25 9.70 17.03 1.22
N PRO A 26 9.84 18.34 1.52
CA PRO A 26 9.29 19.38 0.67
C PRO A 26 10.02 19.40 -0.70
N PRO A 27 9.39 19.95 -1.76
CA PRO A 27 10.06 20.08 -3.04
C PRO A 27 11.40 20.83 -2.92
N GLY A 28 12.50 20.19 -3.32
CA GLY A 28 13.85 20.77 -3.29
C GLY A 28 14.44 20.98 -1.89
N GLY A 29 13.88 20.35 -0.86
CA GLY A 29 14.34 20.52 0.52
C GLY A 29 14.20 19.27 1.38
N GLU A 30 14.59 19.41 2.64
CA GLU A 30 14.59 18.34 3.63
C GLU A 30 13.51 18.57 4.69
N ARG A 31 13.04 17.47 5.30
CA ARG A 31 12.15 17.56 6.47
C ARG A 31 12.85 18.30 7.60
N THR A 32 12.09 19.08 8.34
CA THR A 32 12.57 19.68 9.59
C THR A 32 12.92 18.60 10.62
N PRO A 33 13.71 18.92 11.67
CA PRO A 33 14.01 17.96 12.73
C PRO A 33 12.76 17.41 13.44
N GLN A 34 11.75 18.25 13.64
CA GLN A 34 10.47 17.89 14.25
C GLN A 34 9.69 16.93 13.35
N GLU A 35 9.58 17.23 12.06
CA GLU A 35 8.93 16.36 11.07
C GLU A 35 9.66 15.03 10.93
N THR A 36 11.00 15.04 10.96
CA THR A 36 11.82 13.82 10.93
C THR A 36 11.54 12.94 12.16
N LYS A 37 11.42 13.54 13.35
CA LYS A 37 11.07 12.82 14.57
C LYS A 37 9.69 12.16 14.46
N LEU A 38 8.68 12.91 14.01
CA LEU A 38 7.32 12.41 13.84
C LEU A 38 7.23 11.35 12.75
N PHE A 39 7.92 11.55 11.62
CA PHE A 39 8.00 10.55 10.57
C PHE A 39 8.58 9.23 11.06
N LYS A 40 9.71 9.26 11.79
CA LYS A 40 10.33 8.04 12.32
C LYS A 40 9.39 7.31 13.29
N ALA A 41 8.67 8.05 14.13
CA ALA A 41 7.68 7.48 15.05
C ALA A 41 6.51 6.83 14.29
N ALA A 42 5.98 7.50 13.27
CA ALA A 42 4.91 6.96 12.43
C ALA A 42 5.38 5.72 11.63
N LEU A 43 6.55 5.81 10.99
CA LEU A 43 7.13 4.74 10.18
C LEU A 43 7.36 3.47 11.01
N ALA A 44 7.81 3.60 12.26
CA ALA A 44 7.99 2.45 13.16
C ALA A 44 6.67 1.71 13.47
N SER A 45 5.53 2.38 13.35
CA SER A 45 4.21 1.81 13.62
C SER A 45 3.51 1.30 12.36
N LEU A 46 3.92 1.76 11.18
CA LEU A 46 3.24 1.55 9.90
C LEU A 46 3.08 0.07 9.55
N GLY A 47 4.13 -0.73 9.78
CA GLY A 47 4.09 -2.18 9.57
C GLY A 47 2.98 -2.89 10.36
N SER A 48 2.58 -2.36 11.52
CA SER A 48 1.48 -2.92 12.31
C SER A 48 0.15 -2.83 11.57
N PHE A 49 -0.13 -1.74 10.84
CA PHE A 49 -1.36 -1.61 10.05
C PHE A 49 -1.40 -2.63 8.91
N TYR A 50 -0.28 -2.84 8.22
CA TYR A 50 -0.17 -3.84 7.16
C TYR A 50 -0.25 -5.28 7.69
N ALA A 51 0.25 -5.57 8.89
CA ALA A 51 0.15 -6.90 9.50
C ALA A 51 -1.19 -7.17 10.21
N HIS A 52 -1.90 -6.14 10.70
CA HIS A 52 -3.06 -6.32 11.57
C HIS A 52 -4.25 -7.00 10.88
N THR A 53 -4.72 -8.15 11.36
CA THR A 53 -5.72 -8.99 10.67
C THR A 53 -7.08 -8.32 10.43
N HIS A 54 -7.40 -7.25 11.16
CA HIS A 54 -8.67 -6.51 11.04
C HIS A 54 -8.60 -5.22 10.24
N THR A 55 -7.47 -4.90 9.60
CA THR A 55 -7.40 -3.80 8.62
C THR A 55 -7.64 -4.32 7.22
N VAL A 56 -8.40 -3.57 6.42
CA VAL A 56 -8.52 -3.81 4.97
C VAL A 56 -7.47 -2.96 4.27
N VAL A 57 -6.67 -3.58 3.41
CA VAL A 57 -5.65 -2.89 2.61
C VAL A 57 -6.18 -2.69 1.20
N PHE A 58 -6.20 -1.42 0.76
CA PHE A 58 -6.47 -1.05 -0.63
C PHE A 58 -5.16 -0.74 -1.33
N MET A 59 -4.81 -1.53 -2.33
CA MET A 59 -3.61 -1.33 -3.14
C MET A 59 -3.95 -0.48 -4.36
N LEU A 60 -3.10 0.51 -4.65
CA LEU A 60 -3.20 1.37 -5.82
C LEU A 60 -2.09 1.00 -6.81
N THR A 61 -2.23 -0.16 -7.48
CA THR A 61 -1.17 -0.72 -8.33
C THR A 61 -1.06 -0.08 -9.71
N ARG A 62 -2.10 0.60 -10.15
CA ARG A 62 -2.18 1.28 -11.45
C ARG A 62 -2.36 2.79 -11.28
N HIS A 63 -1.70 3.55 -12.15
CA HIS A 63 -1.93 4.99 -12.25
C HIS A 63 -3.25 5.29 -12.97
N PRO A 64 -3.90 6.44 -12.68
CA PRO A 64 -5.09 6.84 -13.41
C PRO A 64 -4.75 7.19 -14.87
N GLU A 65 -5.77 7.18 -15.73
CA GLU A 65 -5.61 7.45 -17.16
C GLU A 65 -4.96 8.81 -17.43
N GLY A 66 -3.94 8.83 -18.30
CA GLY A 66 -3.24 10.05 -18.68
C GLY A 66 -2.22 10.53 -17.65
N TYR A 67 -1.99 9.80 -16.56
CA TYR A 67 -0.85 10.07 -15.68
C TYR A 67 0.49 9.76 -16.37
N PRO A 68 1.53 10.59 -16.19
CA PRO A 68 1.51 11.85 -15.42
C PRO A 68 1.06 13.07 -16.23
N ALA A 69 1.04 12.99 -17.56
CA ALA A 69 0.91 14.15 -18.46
C ALA A 69 -0.36 15.00 -18.27
N ARG A 70 -1.48 14.41 -17.84
CA ARG A 70 -2.77 15.10 -17.63
C ARG A 70 -2.95 15.68 -16.23
N TYR A 71 -1.94 15.55 -15.36
CA TYR A 71 -2.04 15.97 -13.96
C TYR A 71 -1.02 17.07 -13.66
N ALA A 72 -1.48 18.16 -13.05
CA ALA A 72 -0.62 19.25 -12.59
C ALA A 72 0.09 18.84 -11.29
N LEU A 73 1.21 18.13 -11.43
CA LEU A 73 1.99 17.60 -10.30
C LEU A 73 3.05 18.62 -9.87
N ALA A 74 3.16 18.85 -8.56
CA ALA A 74 4.09 19.82 -7.97
C ALA A 74 5.55 19.33 -7.96
N THR A 75 5.76 18.03 -8.16
CA THR A 75 7.07 17.36 -8.17
C THR A 75 7.12 16.38 -9.34
N GLU A 76 8.31 15.87 -9.65
CA GLU A 76 8.44 14.77 -10.60
C GLU A 76 7.55 13.60 -10.20
N ALA A 77 6.78 13.12 -11.18
CA ALA A 77 5.82 12.07 -11.00
C ALA A 77 6.54 10.74 -10.85
N ASN A 78 6.28 9.98 -9.78
CA ASN A 78 6.76 8.61 -9.72
C ASN A 78 5.96 7.77 -10.73
N THR A 79 6.64 7.32 -11.79
CA THR A 79 6.10 6.45 -12.85
C THR A 79 6.63 5.01 -12.75
N THR A 80 7.37 4.70 -11.67
CA THR A 80 7.91 3.35 -11.44
C THR A 80 6.77 2.37 -11.22
N PRO A 81 6.74 1.22 -11.93
CA PRO A 81 5.72 0.19 -11.75
C PRO A 81 5.59 -0.25 -10.28
N TYR A 82 4.36 -0.50 -9.81
CA TYR A 82 4.09 -0.85 -8.40
C TYR A 82 5.03 -1.94 -7.84
N PRO A 83 5.26 -3.08 -8.52
CA PRO A 83 6.09 -4.17 -7.98
C PRO A 83 7.59 -3.86 -7.89
N GLN A 84 8.04 -2.73 -8.44
CA GLN A 84 9.44 -2.28 -8.40
C GLN A 84 9.69 -1.25 -7.29
N ARG A 85 8.63 -0.73 -6.67
CA ARG A 85 8.71 0.20 -5.54
C ARG A 85 8.91 -0.59 -4.24
N GLY A 86 10.05 -0.40 -3.59
CA GLY A 86 10.49 -1.21 -2.45
C GLY A 86 9.53 -1.22 -1.27
N TRP A 87 9.06 -0.04 -0.84
CA TRP A 87 8.05 0.07 0.22
C TRP A 87 6.75 -0.63 -0.15
N CYS A 88 6.18 -0.30 -1.32
CA CYS A 88 4.95 -0.92 -1.81
C CYS A 88 5.07 -2.45 -1.90
N PHE A 89 6.22 -2.98 -2.36
CA PHE A 89 6.47 -4.42 -2.41
C PHE A 89 6.52 -5.06 -1.03
N ALA A 90 7.23 -4.46 -0.07
CA ALA A 90 7.33 -4.98 1.29
C ALA A 90 5.97 -4.96 2.01
N GLU A 91 5.23 -3.87 1.89
CA GLU A 91 3.94 -3.66 2.55
C GLU A 91 2.87 -4.60 2.00
N SER A 92 2.78 -4.72 0.67
CA SER A 92 1.85 -5.65 0.03
C SER A 92 2.19 -7.10 0.36
N SER A 93 3.48 -7.47 0.39
CA SER A 93 3.91 -8.82 0.80
C SER A 93 3.52 -9.13 2.24
N LEU A 94 3.71 -8.18 3.17
CA LEU A 94 3.32 -8.33 4.57
C LEU A 94 1.80 -8.45 4.75
N ALA A 95 1.03 -7.61 4.05
CA ALA A 95 -0.43 -7.68 4.07
C ALA A 95 -0.94 -9.01 3.50
N MET A 96 -0.38 -9.47 2.38
CA MET A 96 -0.70 -10.76 1.78
C MET A 96 -0.22 -11.96 2.61
N LEU A 97 0.73 -11.79 3.52
CA LEU A 97 1.13 -12.83 4.46
C LEU A 97 0.11 -12.98 5.60
N CYS A 98 -0.32 -11.86 6.19
CA CYS A 98 -1.05 -11.87 7.45
C CYS A 98 -2.58 -11.87 7.32
N LYS A 99 -3.14 -11.53 6.16
CA LYS A 99 -4.59 -11.29 6.01
C LYS A 99 -5.32 -12.35 5.18
N SER A 100 -6.65 -12.40 5.26
CA SER A 100 -7.48 -13.18 4.32
C SER A 100 -7.54 -12.53 2.93
N TYR A 101 -7.86 -13.31 1.89
CA TYR A 101 -7.80 -12.82 0.50
C TYR A 101 -8.73 -11.61 0.24
N ASN A 102 -9.87 -11.56 0.93
CA ASN A 102 -10.85 -10.49 0.84
C ASN A 102 -10.51 -9.23 1.66
N MET A 103 -9.33 -9.20 2.30
CA MET A 103 -8.87 -8.07 3.12
C MET A 103 -7.69 -7.32 2.48
N VAL A 104 -7.26 -7.74 1.28
CA VAL A 104 -6.24 -7.07 0.47
C VAL A 104 -6.80 -6.94 -0.93
N LEU A 105 -7.28 -5.74 -1.28
CA LEU A 105 -7.98 -5.48 -2.54
C LEU A 105 -7.10 -4.61 -3.44
N ASP A 106 -6.85 -5.07 -4.66
CA ASP A 106 -6.17 -4.25 -5.67
C ASP A 106 -7.16 -3.40 -6.47
N LEU A 107 -7.23 -2.11 -6.13
CA LEU A 107 -8.08 -1.15 -6.81
C LEU A 107 -7.55 -0.78 -8.21
N GLY A 108 -6.32 -1.17 -8.57
CA GLY A 108 -5.82 -1.05 -9.94
C GLY A 108 -6.64 -1.89 -10.95
N ASN A 109 -7.33 -2.92 -10.45
CA ASN A 109 -8.24 -3.78 -11.21
C ASN A 109 -9.70 -3.30 -11.18
N PHE A 110 -10.03 -2.35 -10.29
CA PHE A 110 -11.41 -1.92 -10.09
C PHE A 110 -11.88 -1.04 -11.25
N THR A 111 -12.89 -1.48 -12.01
CA THR A 111 -13.43 -0.71 -13.14
C THR A 111 -14.40 0.39 -12.72
N GLY A 112 -14.88 0.36 -11.47
CA GLY A 112 -15.94 1.27 -11.00
C GLY A 112 -17.36 0.80 -11.35
N SER A 113 -17.51 -0.38 -11.96
CA SER A 113 -18.81 -0.89 -12.44
C SER A 113 -19.68 -1.51 -11.34
N HIS A 114 -19.12 -1.76 -10.16
CA HIS A 114 -19.78 -2.48 -9.08
C HIS A 114 -20.01 -1.61 -7.84
N SER A 115 -21.19 -1.74 -7.24
CA SER A 115 -21.56 -1.09 -5.98
C SER A 115 -21.76 -2.09 -4.83
N LEU A 116 -21.90 -3.38 -5.13
CA LEU A 116 -22.03 -4.43 -4.12
C LEU A 116 -20.64 -4.90 -3.67
N HIS A 117 -20.43 -4.94 -2.35
CA HIS A 117 -19.15 -5.30 -1.74
C HIS A 117 -18.53 -6.59 -2.28
N HIS A 118 -19.32 -7.65 -2.45
CA HIS A 118 -18.79 -8.94 -2.92
C HIS A 118 -18.26 -8.88 -4.37
N GLN A 119 -18.90 -8.11 -5.24
CA GLN A 119 -18.48 -7.91 -6.62
C GLN A 119 -17.18 -7.10 -6.68
N ILE A 120 -17.07 -6.07 -5.84
CA ILE A 120 -15.84 -5.27 -5.71
C ILE A 120 -14.69 -6.16 -5.23
N VAL A 121 -14.91 -6.98 -4.20
CA VAL A 121 -13.90 -7.93 -3.70
C VAL A 121 -13.48 -8.91 -4.79
N GLU A 122 -14.43 -9.49 -5.50
CA GLU A 122 -14.15 -10.42 -6.60
C GLU A 122 -13.29 -9.77 -7.69
N GLU A 123 -13.70 -8.60 -8.18
CA GLU A 123 -12.97 -7.86 -9.20
C GLU A 123 -11.54 -7.50 -8.76
N CYS A 124 -11.38 -7.06 -7.50
CA CYS A 124 -10.10 -6.63 -6.95
C CYS A 124 -9.18 -7.79 -6.51
N THR A 125 -9.65 -9.04 -6.48
CA THR A 125 -8.87 -10.19 -6.01
C THR A 125 -8.63 -11.28 -7.07
N ILE A 126 -9.51 -11.40 -8.07
CA ILE A 126 -9.48 -12.50 -9.06
C ILE A 126 -8.89 -12.07 -10.41
N SER A 127 -8.91 -10.77 -10.74
CA SER A 127 -8.62 -10.31 -12.10
C SER A 127 -7.11 -10.26 -12.40
N GLY A 128 -6.61 -11.25 -13.15
CA GLY A 128 -5.47 -11.18 -14.09
C GLY A 128 -4.08 -10.75 -13.59
N SER A 129 -3.10 -11.65 -13.67
CA SER A 129 -1.64 -11.40 -13.65
C SER A 129 -1.00 -10.72 -12.41
N GLY A 130 -1.81 -10.15 -11.50
CA GLY A 130 -1.35 -9.41 -10.31
C GLY A 130 -2.09 -9.78 -9.02
N GLY A 131 -2.81 -10.91 -9.02
CA GLY A 131 -3.52 -11.41 -7.85
C GLY A 131 -2.61 -11.71 -6.66
N ARG A 132 -3.20 -12.07 -5.51
CA ARG A 132 -2.46 -12.38 -4.29
C ARG A 132 -1.37 -13.42 -4.56
N GLN A 133 -0.12 -13.04 -4.27
CA GLN A 133 1.01 -13.94 -4.43
C GLN A 133 1.10 -14.92 -3.25
N PRO A 134 1.57 -16.15 -3.48
CA PRO A 134 1.85 -17.07 -2.38
C PRO A 134 2.94 -16.47 -1.46
N PRO A 135 2.89 -16.73 -0.14
CA PRO A 135 3.94 -16.33 0.76
C PRO A 135 5.32 -16.77 0.27
N GLN A 136 6.26 -15.83 0.21
CA GLN A 136 7.64 -16.13 -0.12
C GLN A 136 8.39 -16.64 1.12
N LEU A 137 9.40 -17.49 0.89
CA LEU A 137 10.34 -17.84 1.94
C LEU A 137 11.17 -16.60 2.33
N PRO A 138 11.62 -16.48 3.60
CA PRO A 138 12.35 -15.30 4.05
C PRO A 138 13.56 -14.93 3.17
N HIS A 139 14.36 -15.90 2.74
CA HIS A 139 15.53 -15.64 1.88
C HIS A 139 15.12 -15.13 0.50
N THR A 140 14.11 -15.74 -0.13
CA THR A 140 13.60 -15.31 -1.45
C THR A 140 13.01 -13.90 -1.39
N PHE A 141 12.31 -13.58 -0.30
CA PHE A 141 11.80 -12.23 -0.07
C PHE A 141 12.95 -11.23 0.10
N SER A 142 13.97 -11.57 0.89
CA SER A 142 15.15 -10.72 1.07
C SER A 142 15.88 -10.44 -0.23
N GLU A 143 16.09 -11.46 -1.07
CA GLU A 143 16.69 -11.34 -2.40
C GLU A 143 15.86 -10.43 -3.31
N ALA A 144 14.55 -10.67 -3.40
CA ALA A 144 13.64 -9.85 -4.19
C ALA A 144 13.63 -8.38 -3.72
N LEU A 145 13.75 -8.14 -2.41
CA LEU A 145 13.77 -6.81 -1.82
C LEU A 145 15.01 -6.00 -2.24
N GLN A 146 16.17 -6.65 -2.41
CA GLN A 146 17.40 -5.99 -2.87
C GLN A 146 17.30 -5.46 -4.30
N GLU A 147 16.42 -6.03 -5.12
CA GLU A 147 16.20 -5.59 -6.50
C GLU A 147 15.23 -4.40 -6.59
N LYS A 148 14.61 -4.00 -5.48
CA LYS A 148 13.59 -2.92 -5.47
C LYS A 148 14.21 -1.57 -5.19
N ARG A 149 13.55 -0.52 -5.69
CA ARG A 149 13.95 0.87 -5.45
C ARG A 149 13.19 1.46 -4.28
N PHE A 150 13.90 1.94 -3.27
CA PHE A 150 13.33 2.66 -2.13
C PHE A 150 13.43 4.17 -2.33
N THR A 151 12.38 4.90 -1.96
CA THR A 151 12.31 6.35 -2.14
C THR A 151 12.91 7.15 -0.98
N ASN A 152 13.48 6.49 0.04
CA ASN A 152 14.17 7.18 1.14
C ASN A 152 15.60 7.53 0.74
N GLY A 153 15.74 8.51 -0.15
CA GLY A 153 16.77 9.57 -0.08
C GLY A 153 18.25 9.19 -0.04
N LYS A 154 18.63 7.94 -0.23
CA LYS A 154 20.00 7.53 -0.51
C LYS A 154 19.94 6.39 -1.51
N ASP A 155 20.52 6.61 -2.67
CA ASP A 155 21.15 5.49 -3.35
C ASP A 155 22.03 4.79 -2.31
N ASP A 156 21.61 3.60 -1.86
CA ASP A 156 22.50 2.70 -1.12
C ASP A 156 23.47 2.08 -2.13
N ARG A 157 24.42 2.89 -2.60
CA ARG A 157 25.78 2.54 -3.01
C ARG A 157 26.71 3.74 -2.86
#